data_AF-A0A8H3AE18-F1
#
_entry.id   AF-A0A8H3AE18-F1
#
_cell.length_a   1.000
_cell.length_b   1.000
_cell.length_c   1.000
_cell.angle_alpha   90.00
_cell.angle_beta   90.00
_cell.angle_gamma   90.00
#
_symmetry.space_group_name_H-M   'P 1'
#
loop_
_entity.id
_entity.type
_entity.pdbx_description
1 polymer ?
#
loop_
_entity_poly.entity_id
_entity_poly.type
_entity_poly.pdbx_seq_one_letter_code
_entity_poly.pdbx_strand_id
1 'polypeptide(L)' 'MNYSKGGVSQEVESLQRDIDTLQKLLGDEDPQKIVDRHIKLLHTYNESKDAAQVILGKLAAIKQTPVAKIHEDYDLPLQD' A
#
# COMPACT_ATOMS: atom_id res chain seq x y z
N MET A 1 -17.68 29.46 -22.88
CA MET A 1 -16.61 29.36 -21.88
C MET A 1 -15.28 29.49 -22.59
N ASN A 2 -14.69 30.70 -22.60
CA ASN A 2 -13.41 30.97 -23.26
C ASN A 2 -12.29 30.77 -22.24
N TYR A 3 -11.69 29.59 -22.21
CA TYR A 3 -10.40 29.44 -21.52
C TYR A 3 -9.37 30.26 -22.28
N SER A 4 -8.75 31.23 -21.60
CA SER A 4 -7.70 32.07 -22.17
C SER A 4 -6.55 31.16 -22.60
N LYS A 5 -6.27 31.10 -23.91
CA LYS A 5 -5.25 30.21 -24.51
C LYS A 5 -3.88 30.28 -23.81
N GLY A 6 -3.56 31.39 -23.15
CA GLY A 6 -2.33 31.56 -22.38
C GLY A 6 -2.27 30.78 -21.06
N GLY A 7 -3.40 30.62 -20.35
CA GLY A 7 -3.43 29.88 -19.08
C GLY A 7 -3.32 28.37 -19.29
N VAL A 8 -3.97 27.86 -20.33
CA VAL A 8 -3.89 26.45 -20.73
C VAL A 8 -2.47 26.08 -21.16
N SER A 9 -1.75 26.97 -21.86
CA SER A 9 -0.37 26.71 -22.27
C SER A 9 0.58 26.61 -21.08
N GLN A 10 0.44 27.50 -20.09
CA GLN A 10 1.28 27.47 -18.88
C GLN A 10 1.03 26.22 -18.02
N GLU A 11 -0.23 25.78 -17.91
CA GLU A 11 -0.58 24.57 -17.18
C GLU A 11 -0.04 23.31 -17.87
N VAL A 12 -0.13 23.24 -19.19
CA VAL A 12 0.47 22.15 -19.99
C VAL A 12 2.00 22.11 -19.83
N GLU A 13 2.67 23.26 -19.84
CA GLU A 13 4.13 23.35 -19.62
C GLU A 13 4.55 22.97 -18.20
N SER A 14 3.70 23.20 -17.20
CA SER A 14 3.93 22.74 -15.83
C SER A 14 3.81 21.22 -15.75
N LEU A 15 2.70 20.68 -16.26
CA LEU A 15 2.43 19.24 -16.25
C LEU A 15 3.49 18.44 -17.01
N GLN A 16 3.99 18.96 -18.13
CA GLN A 16 5.05 18.30 -18.88
C GLN A 16 6.37 18.23 -18.07
N ARG A 17 6.72 19.30 -17.34
CA ARG A 17 7.92 19.30 -16.46
C ARG A 17 7.80 18.29 -15.33
N ASP A 18 6.61 18.13 -14.78
CA ASP A 18 6.34 17.15 -13.74
C ASP A 18 6.46 15.72 -14.30
N ILE A 19 5.90 15.46 -15.50
CA ILE A 19 6.04 14.18 -16.19
C ILE A 19 7.51 13.85 -16.44
N ASP A 20 8.29 14.79 -16.97
CA ASP A 20 9.71 14.57 -17.28
C ASP A 20 10.51 14.26 -16.00
N THR A 21 10.19 14.93 -14.89
CA THR A 21 10.81 14.69 -13.58
C THR A 21 10.46 13.30 -13.06
N LEU A 22 9.19 12.89 -13.16
CA LEU A 22 8.72 11.59 -12.74
C LEU A 22 9.32 10.46 -13.59
N GLN A 23 9.40 10.65 -14.91
CA GLN A 23 10.05 9.69 -15.82
C GLN A 23 11.53 9.51 -15.49
N LYS A 24 12.24 10.60 -15.16
CA LYS A 24 13.65 10.52 -14.75
C LYS A 24 13.84 9.80 -13.41
N LEU A 25 12.94 10.02 -12.44
CA LEU A 25 12.97 9.31 -11.16
C LEU A 25 12.67 7.81 -11.30
N LEU A 26 11.80 7.47 -12.24
CA LEU A 26 11.41 6.09 -12.52
C LEU A 26 12.50 5.30 -13.26
N GLY A 27 13.32 5.98 -14.08
CA GLY A 27 14.36 5.34 -14.88
C GLY A 27 13.78 4.43 -15.96
N ASP A 28 14.35 3.24 -16.12
CA ASP A 28 13.93 2.25 -17.12
C ASP A 28 12.82 1.29 -16.64
N GLU A 29 12.32 1.49 -15.41
CA GLU A 29 11.28 0.62 -14.86
C GLU A 29 9.88 0.97 -15.37
N ASP A 30 9.08 -0.06 -15.63
CA ASP A 30 7.67 0.11 -16.03
C ASP A 30 6.84 0.48 -14.79
N PRO A 31 6.25 1.69 -14.73
CA PRO A 31 5.55 2.16 -13.54
C PRO A 31 4.33 1.29 -13.22
N GLN A 32 3.67 0.73 -14.24
CA GLN A 32 2.54 -0.16 -14.05
C GLN A 32 2.99 -1.45 -13.36
N LYS A 33 4.13 -2.02 -13.78
CA LYS A 33 4.68 -3.23 -13.14
C LYS A 33 5.08 -3.00 -11.68
N ILE A 34 5.64 -1.83 -11.36
CA ILE A 34 5.99 -1.47 -9.99
C ILE A 34 4.74 -1.42 -9.12
N VAL A 35 3.70 -0.73 -9.57
CA VAL A 35 2.43 -0.61 -8.84
C VAL A 35 1.77 -1.98 -8.69
N ASP A 36 1.69 -2.76 -9.76
CA ASP A 36 1.10 -4.10 -9.74
C ASP A 36 1.83 -5.03 -8.76
N ARG A 37 3.17 -4.94 -8.70
CA ARG A 37 3.97 -5.70 -7.74
C ARG A 37 3.63 -5.29 -6.30
N HIS A 38 3.53 -4.00 -6.02
CA HIS A 38 3.19 -3.51 -4.68
C HIS A 38 1.77 -3.94 -4.27
N ILE A 39 0.80 -3.84 -5.17
CA ILE A 39 -0.58 -4.30 -4.93
C ILE A 39 -0.60 -5.79 -4.58
N LYS A 40 0.12 -6.62 -5.35
CA LYS A 40 0.21 -8.06 -5.07
C LYS A 40 0.84 -8.34 -3.71
N LEU A 41 1.95 -7.68 -3.38
CA LEU A 41 2.60 -7.86 -2.08
C LEU A 41 1.67 -7.46 -0.93
N LEU A 42 0.94 -6.36 -1.07
CA LEU A 42 0.00 -5.90 -0.05
C LEU A 42 -1.16 -6.89 0.13
N HIS A 43 -1.72 -7.43 -0.96
CA HIS A 43 -2.74 -8.47 -0.86
C HIS A 43 -2.22 -9.74 -0.19
N THR A 44 -1.05 -10.23 -0.59
CA THR A 44 -0.44 -11.43 0.03
C THR A 44 -0.16 -11.22 1.52
N TYR A 45 0.32 -10.03 1.90
CA TYR A 45 0.52 -9.67 3.29
C TYR A 45 -0.80 -9.71 4.07
N ASN A 46 -1.83 -9.03 3.58
CA ASN A 46 -3.15 -8.99 4.23
C ASN A 46 -3.77 -10.38 4.37
N GLU A 47 -3.74 -11.18 3.30
CA GLU A 47 -4.26 -12.56 3.33
C GLU A 47 -3.54 -13.43 4.36
N SER A 48 -2.21 -13.33 4.41
CA SER A 48 -1.40 -14.09 5.39
C SER A 48 -1.68 -13.63 6.82
N LYS A 49 -1.81 -12.32 7.02
CA LYS A 49 -2.14 -11.72 8.32
C LYS A 49 -3.52 -12.16 8.79
N ASP A 50 -4.53 -12.07 7.93
CA ASP A 50 -5.91 -12.46 8.26
C ASP A 50 -6.00 -13.94 8.62
N ALA A 51 -5.33 -14.80 7.85
CA ALA A 51 -5.25 -16.23 8.15
C ALA A 51 -4.59 -16.50 9.52
N ALA A 52 -3.48 -15.81 9.82
CA ALA A 52 -2.83 -15.91 11.12
C ALA A 52 -3.77 -15.43 12.25
N GLN A 53 -4.48 -14.32 12.06
CA GLN A 53 -5.38 -13.76 13.06
C GLN A 53 -6.58 -14.67 13.36
N VAL A 54 -7.09 -15.39 12.36
CA VAL A 54 -8.10 -16.45 12.56
C VAL A 54 -7.54 -17.58 13.43
N ILE A 55 -6.31 -18.02 13.19
CA ILE A 55 -5.66 -19.09 13.98
C ILE A 55 -5.43 -18.62 15.42
N LEU A 56 -4.91 -17.40 15.61
CA LEU A 56 -4.71 -16.80 16.93
C LEU A 56 -6.03 -16.66 17.69
N GLY A 57 -7.12 -16.28 17.02
CA GLY A 57 -8.46 -16.23 17.60
C GLY A 57 -8.95 -17.60 18.10
N LYS A 58 -8.76 -18.65 17.31
CA LYS A 58 -9.09 -20.03 17.72
C LYS A 58 -8.23 -20.49 18.90
N LEU A 59 -6.94 -20.19 18.88
CA LEU A 59 -6.01 -20.52 19.96
C LEU A 59 -6.41 -19.83 21.27
N ALA A 60 -6.76 -18.54 21.19
CA ALA A 60 -7.26 -17.76 22.32
C ALA A 60 -8.54 -18.38 22.92
N ALA A 61 -9.48 -18.81 22.07
CA ALA A 61 -10.71 -19.48 22.50
C ALA A 61 -10.43 -20.81 23.22
N ILE A 62 -9.50 -21.63 22.71
CA ILE A 62 -9.09 -22.90 23.34
C ILE A 62 -8.43 -22.65 24.69
N LYS A 63 -7.57 -21.63 24.79
CA LYS A 63 -6.90 -21.26 26.05
C LYS A 63 -7.80 -20.49 27.02
N GLN A 64 -9.02 -20.11 26.60
CA GLN A 64 -9.92 -19.21 27.35
C GLN A 64 -9.25 -17.89 27.77
N THR A 65 -8.37 -17.37 26.92
CA THR A 65 -7.67 -16.10 27.15
C THR A 65 -8.04 -15.09 26.07
N PRO A 66 -7.93 -13.77 26.34
CA PRO A 66 -8.06 -12.76 25.29
C PRO A 66 -6.98 -12.94 24.20
N VAL A 67 -7.31 -12.60 22.95
CA VAL A 67 -6.34 -12.63 21.84
C VAL A 67 -5.11 -11.77 22.13
N ALA A 68 -5.27 -10.64 22.80
CA ALA A 68 -4.15 -9.77 23.20
C ALA A 68 -3.11 -10.48 24.07
N LYS A 69 -3.54 -11.41 24.93
CA LYS A 69 -2.61 -12.24 25.72
C LYS A 69 -1.86 -13.25 24.86
N ILE A 70 -2.49 -13.78 23.81
CA ILE A 70 -1.78 -14.61 22.84
C ILE A 70 -0.70 -13.78 22.11
N HIS A 71 -1.01 -12.55 21.71
CA HIS A 71 0.00 -11.68 21.10
C HIS A 71 1.19 -11.42 22.04
N GLU A 72 0.94 -11.14 23.32
CA GLU A 72 1.99 -10.99 24.34
C GLU A 72 2.80 -12.28 24.54
N ASP A 73 2.13 -13.43 24.69
CA ASP A 73 2.77 -14.74 24.92
C ASP A 73 3.72 -15.16 23.79
N TYR A 74 3.42 -14.73 22.54
CA TYR A 74 4.18 -15.08 21.34
C TYR A 74 5.01 -13.91 20.79
N ASP A 75 5.13 -12.80 21.53
CA ASP A 75 5.87 -11.59 21.14
C ASP A 75 5.44 -11.04 19.77
N LEU A 76 4.13 -11.04 19.51
CA LEU A 76 3.51 -10.53 18.29
C LEU A 76 2.98 -9.10 18.52
N PRO A 77 3.20 -8.17 17.57
CA PRO A 77 2.65 -6.84 17.67
C PRO A 77 1.11 -6.88 17.59
N LEU A 78 0.44 -6.00 18.35
CA LEU A 78 -1.02 -5.88 18.39
C LEU A 78 -1.58 -5.06 17.22
N GLN A 79 -0.73 -4.26 16.59
CA GLN A 79 -1.03 -3.40 15.45
C GLN A 79 0.10 -3.55 14.44
N ASP A 80 -0.23 -3.37 13.16
CA ASP A 80 0.77 -3.28 12.09
C ASP A 80 1.50 -1.93 12.10
#